data_AF-A0A6B1HR17-F1
#
_entry.id   AF-A0A6B1HR17-F1
#
_cell.length_a   1.000
_cell.length_b   1.000
_cell.length_c   1.000
_cell.angle_alpha   90.00
_cell.angle_beta   90.00
_cell.angle_gamma   90.00
#
_symmetry.space_group_name_H-M   'P 1'
#
loop_
_entity.id
_entity.type
_entity.pdbx_description
1 polymer ?
#
loop_
_entity_poly.entity_id
_entity_poly.type
_entity_poly.pdbx_seq_one_letter_code
_entity_poly.pdbx_strand_id
1 'polypeptide(L)'
;MKKLCLAVAIALCASAAAAKSIHERACAGPPDEAAWHISNLYDCESRTLYIPYHLWTGMPWDGRKDGPCVHEAHNNFLVNGRSETVIRGPESWTHPKTGETLQIWVREKVRGHKVQYFVCHERGIGRVYDSRRERFARVGRCKFPAGHGWKVGERRECRSTAIEITRIDLDDGGILAGLEFKYFSRGRLDHVYRYVPQQGMTNAWKQ
;
A
#
# COMPACT_ATOMS: atom_id res chain seq x y z
N MET A 1 -8.83 35.74 3.40
CA MET A 1 -7.64 34.94 3.78
C MET A 1 -7.75 34.16 5.10
N LYS A 2 -8.87 34.20 5.87
CA LYS A 2 -8.97 33.49 7.18
C LYS A 2 -9.50 32.04 7.14
N LYS A 3 -10.15 31.60 6.06
CA LYS A 3 -10.73 30.23 5.95
C LYS A 3 -9.71 29.13 5.63
N LEU A 4 -8.57 29.48 5.01
CA LEU A 4 -7.55 28.51 4.60
C LEU A 4 -6.70 28.02 5.78
N CYS A 5 -6.40 28.88 6.76
CA CYS A 5 -5.64 28.50 7.96
C CYS A 5 -6.40 27.55 8.89
N LEU A 6 -7.73 27.70 9.00
CA LEU A 6 -8.52 26.89 9.94
C LEU A 6 -8.66 25.43 9.46
N ALA A 7 -8.87 25.21 8.15
CA ALA A 7 -8.99 23.87 7.58
C ALA A 7 -7.68 23.08 7.63
N VAL A 8 -6.54 23.76 7.41
CA VAL A 8 -5.21 23.15 7.49
C VAL A 8 -4.88 22.75 8.93
N ALA A 9 -5.19 23.60 9.91
CA ALA A 9 -4.98 23.30 11.33
C ALA A 9 -5.82 22.10 11.81
N ILE A 10 -7.08 22.00 11.39
CA ILE A 10 -7.96 20.88 11.77
C ILE A 10 -7.46 19.54 11.18
N ALA A 11 -7.04 19.53 9.92
CA ALA A 11 -6.53 18.32 9.27
C ALA A 11 -5.20 17.82 9.89
N LEU A 12 -4.31 18.74 10.28
CA LEU A 12 -3.06 18.43 11.00
C LEU A 12 -3.33 17.87 12.40
N CYS A 13 -4.33 18.39 13.13
CA CYS A 13 -4.71 17.85 14.43
C CYS A 13 -5.30 16.43 14.34
N ALA A 14 -6.09 16.15 13.30
CA ALA A 14 -6.69 14.83 13.10
C ALA A 14 -5.64 13.74 12.78
N SER A 15 -4.64 14.05 11.95
CA SER A 15 -3.57 13.09 11.64
C SER A 15 -2.64 12.84 12.85
N ALA A 16 -2.34 13.88 13.64
CA ALA A 16 -1.55 13.75 14.85
C ALA A 16 -2.26 12.90 15.93
N ALA A 17 -3.57 13.09 16.11
CA ALA A 17 -4.37 12.29 17.05
C ALA A 17 -4.42 10.81 16.62
N ALA A 18 -4.60 10.53 15.34
CA ALA A 18 -4.58 9.17 14.81
C ALA A 18 -3.20 8.50 15.00
N ALA A 19 -2.10 9.21 14.72
CA ALA A 19 -0.75 8.70 14.92
C ALA A 19 -0.46 8.40 16.40
N LYS A 20 -0.92 9.26 17.32
CA LYS A 20 -0.78 9.05 18.76
C LYS A 20 -1.52 7.79 19.23
N SER A 21 -2.77 7.61 18.79
CA SER A 21 -3.58 6.44 19.14
C SER A 21 -2.97 5.12 18.66
N ILE A 22 -2.38 5.09 17.46
CA ILE A 22 -1.67 3.91 16.94
C ILE A 22 -0.46 3.57 17.81
N HIS A 23 0.35 4.56 18.18
CA HIS A 23 1.54 4.36 19.01
C HIS A 23 1.17 3.78 20.38
N GLU A 24 0.18 4.37 21.06
CA GLU A 24 -0.27 3.91 22.37
C GLU A 24 -0.74 2.45 22.32
N ARG A 25 -1.51 2.07 21.30
CA ARG A 25 -1.99 0.69 21.16
C ARG A 25 -0.87 -0.28 20.79
N ALA A 26 0.04 0.11 19.90
CA ALA A 26 1.14 -0.75 19.47
C ALA A 26 2.17 -1.03 20.56
N CYS A 27 2.40 -0.06 21.44
CA CYS A 27 3.50 -0.07 22.41
C CYS A 27 3.02 -0.32 23.85
N ALA A 28 1.75 -0.73 24.04
CA ALA A 28 1.18 -1.00 25.36
C ALA A 28 1.70 -2.29 26.02
N GLY A 29 2.32 -3.18 25.26
CA GLY A 29 2.72 -4.50 25.74
C GLY A 29 3.64 -5.24 24.76
N PRO A 30 3.92 -6.53 25.03
CA PRO A 30 4.71 -7.35 24.12
C PRO A 30 4.01 -7.55 22.76
N PRO A 31 4.75 -7.96 21.72
CA PRO A 31 4.16 -8.34 20.45
C PRO A 31 3.09 -9.43 20.61
N ASP A 32 1.94 -9.22 19.98
CA ASP A 32 0.84 -10.19 19.92
C ASP A 32 1.18 -11.37 18.98
N GLU A 33 0.52 -12.52 19.15
CA GLU A 33 0.72 -13.70 18.29
C GLU A 33 0.14 -13.51 16.89
N ALA A 34 -0.90 -12.69 16.73
CA ALA A 34 -1.51 -12.44 15.45
C ALA A 34 -0.61 -11.55 14.58
N ALA A 35 -0.15 -12.08 13.45
CA ALA A 35 0.76 -11.40 12.53
C ALA A 35 0.30 -9.96 12.16
N TRP A 36 -1.01 -9.77 11.94
CA TRP A 36 -1.59 -8.49 11.55
C TRP A 36 -1.91 -7.54 12.72
N HIS A 37 -1.59 -7.91 13.96
CA HIS A 37 -1.73 -7.03 15.11
C HIS A 37 -0.81 -5.81 14.99
N ILE A 38 -1.27 -4.66 15.45
CA ILE A 38 -0.52 -3.40 15.28
C ILE A 38 0.85 -3.41 15.97
N SER A 39 1.03 -4.15 17.07
CA SER A 39 2.33 -4.34 17.73
C SER A 39 3.38 -5.01 16.82
N ASN A 40 2.94 -5.84 15.87
CA ASN A 40 3.81 -6.50 14.90
C ASN A 40 4.09 -5.63 13.68
N LEU A 41 3.20 -4.68 13.38
CA LEU A 41 3.30 -3.78 12.24
C LEU A 41 4.03 -2.47 12.57
N TYR A 42 4.07 -2.07 13.83
CA TYR A 42 4.56 -0.77 14.26
C TYR A 42 5.86 -0.89 15.04
N ASP A 43 6.78 0.04 14.79
CA ASP A 43 8.06 0.15 15.48
C ASP A 43 8.02 1.34 16.45
N CYS A 44 8.08 1.04 17.75
CA CYS A 44 7.91 2.02 18.81
C CYS A 44 9.03 3.06 18.88
N GLU A 45 10.26 2.68 18.50
CA GLU A 45 11.44 3.55 18.55
C GLU A 45 11.42 4.58 17.42
N SER A 46 11.35 4.11 16.18
CA SER A 46 11.31 4.96 14.98
C SER A 46 9.95 5.62 14.75
N ARG A 47 8.91 5.15 15.45
CA ARG A 47 7.50 5.55 15.29
C ARG A 47 7.03 5.38 13.85
N THR A 48 7.34 4.23 13.26
CA THR A 48 6.99 3.92 11.87
C THR A 48 6.25 2.60 11.74
N LEU A 49 5.54 2.44 10.63
CA LEU A 49 4.86 1.24 10.22
C LEU A 49 5.71 0.46 9.21
N TYR A 50 5.76 -0.85 9.40
CA TYR A 50 5.99 -1.83 8.36
C TYR A 50 4.65 -2.17 7.69
N ILE A 51 4.56 -1.99 6.37
CA ILE A 51 3.38 -2.37 5.61
C ILE A 51 3.69 -3.66 4.82
N PRO A 52 3.08 -4.81 5.16
CA PRO A 52 3.35 -6.07 4.50
C PRO A 52 2.99 -6.03 3.01
N TYR A 53 3.87 -6.55 2.15
CA TYR A 53 3.61 -6.69 0.71
C TYR A 53 2.37 -7.56 0.43
N HIS A 54 2.10 -8.54 1.30
CA HIS A 54 0.91 -9.39 1.32
C HIS A 54 -0.40 -8.61 1.38
N LEU A 55 -0.41 -7.40 1.95
CA LEU A 55 -1.60 -6.55 1.98
C LEU A 55 -2.02 -6.12 0.57
N TRP A 56 -1.06 -5.92 -0.34
CA TRP A 56 -1.35 -5.54 -1.73
C TRP A 56 -1.92 -6.71 -2.53
N THR A 57 -1.36 -7.91 -2.35
CA THR A 57 -1.82 -9.12 -3.03
C THR A 57 -3.10 -9.68 -2.41
N GLY A 58 -3.37 -9.38 -1.15
CA GLY A 58 -4.44 -9.99 -0.35
C GLY A 58 -4.12 -11.43 0.09
N MET A 59 -2.85 -11.82 0.12
CA MET A 59 -2.45 -13.15 0.60
C MET A 59 -2.30 -13.14 2.14
N PRO A 60 -2.35 -14.30 2.82
CA PRO A 60 -1.97 -14.41 4.22
C PRO A 60 -0.53 -13.93 4.44
N TRP A 61 -0.25 -13.41 5.63
CA TRP A 61 1.09 -13.01 6.05
C TRP A 61 1.37 -13.61 7.42
N ASP A 62 2.58 -14.11 7.62
CA ASP A 62 3.04 -14.84 8.79
C ASP A 62 3.77 -13.96 9.83
N GLY A 63 3.86 -12.65 9.59
CA GLY A 63 4.53 -11.71 10.48
C GLY A 63 6.00 -11.46 10.13
N ARG A 64 6.57 -12.21 9.17
CA ARG A 64 7.98 -12.04 8.77
C ARG A 64 8.21 -10.78 7.96
N LYS A 65 9.19 -9.98 8.38
CA LYS A 65 9.59 -8.72 7.73
C LYS A 65 10.83 -8.87 6.83
N ASP A 66 11.52 -10.00 6.94
CA ASP A 66 12.78 -10.35 6.26
C ASP A 66 12.59 -11.25 5.03
N GLY A 67 11.35 -11.66 4.73
CA GLY A 67 11.03 -12.49 3.57
C GLY A 67 11.21 -11.79 2.23
N PRO A 68 11.17 -12.54 1.11
CA PRO A 68 11.21 -11.94 -0.22
C PRO A 68 10.05 -10.98 -0.40
N CYS A 69 10.35 -9.78 -0.91
CA CYS A 69 9.33 -8.77 -1.15
C CYS A 69 8.26 -9.25 -2.15
N VAL A 70 8.66 -10.00 -3.19
CA VAL A 70 7.76 -10.62 -4.17
C VAL A 70 7.52 -12.06 -3.76
N HIS A 71 6.41 -12.32 -3.09
CA HIS A 71 5.97 -13.64 -2.64
C HIS A 71 4.96 -14.28 -3.60
N GLU A 72 4.77 -15.59 -3.46
CA GLU A 72 3.74 -16.37 -4.15
C GLU A 72 2.34 -15.79 -3.89
N ALA A 73 1.64 -15.44 -4.94
CA ALA A 73 0.32 -14.83 -4.88
C ALA A 73 -0.59 -15.42 -5.94
N HIS A 74 -1.76 -15.85 -5.49
CA HIS A 74 -2.88 -16.21 -6.36
C HIS A 74 -4.17 -15.80 -5.67
N ASN A 75 -4.67 -14.62 -6.01
CA ASN A 75 -5.86 -14.06 -5.37
C ASN A 75 -6.80 -13.44 -6.39
N ASN A 76 -8.09 -13.50 -6.11
CA ASN A 76 -9.15 -12.89 -6.89
C ASN A 76 -10.08 -12.11 -5.95
N PHE A 77 -10.27 -10.82 -6.22
CA PHE A 77 -11.08 -9.95 -5.36
C PHE A 77 -11.86 -8.90 -6.16
N LEU A 78 -12.91 -8.37 -5.55
CA LEU A 78 -13.76 -7.33 -6.11
C LEU A 78 -13.32 -5.95 -5.62
N VAL A 79 -12.95 -5.08 -6.56
CA VAL A 79 -12.69 -3.66 -6.27
C VAL A 79 -13.98 -2.87 -6.37
N ASN A 80 -14.29 -2.06 -5.35
CA ASN A 80 -15.53 -1.32 -5.19
C ASN A 80 -16.77 -2.23 -5.33
N GLY A 81 -16.67 -3.49 -4.87
CA GLY A 81 -17.75 -4.48 -4.92
C GLY A 81 -18.17 -4.96 -6.32
N ARG A 82 -17.46 -4.54 -7.38
CA ARG A 82 -17.94 -4.76 -8.78
C ARG A 82 -16.87 -5.15 -9.79
N SER A 83 -15.62 -4.74 -9.58
CA SER A 83 -14.55 -4.92 -10.56
C SER A 83 -13.63 -6.05 -10.13
N GLU A 84 -13.93 -7.24 -10.63
CA GLU A 84 -13.10 -8.43 -10.43
C GLU A 84 -11.66 -8.20 -10.92
N THR A 85 -10.72 -8.47 -10.03
CA THR A 85 -9.29 -8.24 -10.20
C THR A 85 -8.55 -9.47 -9.69
N VAL A 86 -7.66 -10.00 -10.52
CA VAL A 86 -6.82 -11.14 -10.19
C VAL A 86 -5.38 -10.66 -10.02
N ILE A 87 -4.69 -11.18 -9.00
CA ILE A 87 -3.24 -11.03 -8.81
C ILE A 87 -2.60 -12.42 -8.86
N ARG A 88 -1.55 -12.54 -9.67
CA ARG A 88 -0.71 -13.74 -9.82
C ARG A 88 0.77 -13.37 -9.72
N GLY A 89 1.60 -14.33 -9.38
CA GLY A 89 3.06 -14.21 -9.41
C GLY A 89 3.70 -14.92 -8.22
N PRO A 90 5.03 -14.91 -8.11
CA PRO A 90 5.98 -14.22 -8.97
C PRO A 90 6.03 -14.76 -10.41
N GLU A 91 6.28 -13.89 -11.36
CA GLU A 91 6.68 -14.24 -12.72
C GLU A 91 7.99 -13.55 -13.08
N SER A 92 8.83 -14.21 -13.89
CA SER A 92 10.03 -13.60 -14.46
C SER A 92 9.66 -12.81 -15.71
N TRP A 93 10.00 -11.52 -15.74
CA TRP A 93 9.69 -10.64 -16.87
C TRP A 93 10.87 -9.72 -17.21
N THR A 94 11.28 -9.73 -18.49
CA THR A 94 12.33 -8.84 -18.99
C THR A 94 11.73 -7.52 -19.49
N HIS A 95 12.13 -6.41 -18.86
CA HIS A 95 11.64 -5.08 -19.21
C HIS A 95 12.16 -4.66 -20.60
N PRO A 96 11.29 -4.46 -21.60
CA PRO A 96 11.70 -4.36 -23.01
C PRO A 96 12.48 -3.08 -23.37
N LYS A 97 12.49 -2.07 -22.49
CA LYS A 97 13.28 -0.84 -22.71
C LYS A 97 14.60 -0.80 -21.94
N THR A 98 14.81 -1.70 -20.97
CA THR A 98 16.03 -1.69 -20.14
C THR A 98 16.81 -2.98 -20.23
N GLY A 99 16.21 -4.08 -20.72
CA GLY A 99 16.83 -5.40 -20.77
C GLY A 99 16.92 -6.09 -19.41
N GLU A 100 16.44 -5.45 -18.35
CA GLU A 100 16.49 -5.96 -16.98
C GLU A 100 15.40 -7.02 -16.76
N THR A 101 15.78 -8.19 -16.24
CA THR A 101 14.84 -9.23 -15.82
C THR A 101 14.42 -8.98 -14.37
N LEU A 102 13.11 -8.90 -14.15
CA LEU A 102 12.49 -8.57 -12.87
C LEU A 102 11.55 -9.70 -12.44
N GLN A 103 11.46 -9.94 -11.13
CA GLN A 103 10.36 -10.70 -10.55
C GLN A 103 9.16 -9.77 -10.37
N ILE A 104 8.02 -10.16 -10.93
CA ILE A 104 6.81 -9.33 -10.95
C ILE A 104 5.61 -10.05 -10.35
N TRP A 105 4.62 -9.28 -9.90
CA TRP A 105 3.24 -9.73 -9.88
C TRP A 105 2.50 -9.21 -11.10
N VAL A 106 1.64 -10.06 -11.65
CA VAL A 106 0.68 -9.72 -12.69
C VAL A 106 -0.65 -9.37 -12.03
N ARG A 107 -1.20 -8.20 -12.35
CA ARG A 107 -2.54 -7.78 -11.95
C ARG A 107 -3.43 -7.60 -13.17
N GLU A 108 -4.50 -8.37 -13.22
CA GLU A 108 -5.45 -8.38 -14.34
C GLU A 108 -6.83 -7.95 -13.87
N LYS A 109 -7.54 -7.18 -14.71
CA LYS A 109 -8.99 -7.07 -14.58
C LYS A 109 -9.63 -8.10 -15.49
N VAL A 110 -10.44 -8.99 -14.91
CA VAL A 110 -11.16 -10.04 -15.65
C VAL A 110 -12.02 -9.43 -16.76
N ARG A 111 -12.65 -8.28 -16.47
CA ARG A 111 -13.39 -7.48 -17.45
C ARG A 111 -12.61 -6.22 -17.82
N GLY A 112 -12.30 -6.05 -19.11
CA GLY A 112 -11.74 -4.80 -19.67
C GLY A 112 -10.26 -4.82 -20.05
N HIS A 113 -9.72 -5.99 -20.42
CA HIS A 113 -8.39 -6.18 -21.06
C HIS A 113 -7.23 -5.37 -20.43
N LYS A 114 -7.25 -5.21 -19.10
CA LYS A 114 -6.21 -4.45 -18.39
C LYS A 114 -5.31 -5.42 -17.64
N VAL A 115 -4.08 -5.56 -18.13
CA VAL A 115 -2.98 -6.29 -17.51
C VAL A 115 -1.92 -5.28 -17.08
N GLN A 116 -1.39 -5.44 -15.87
CA GLN A 116 -0.39 -4.56 -15.30
C GLN A 116 0.63 -5.38 -14.53
N TYR A 117 1.91 -5.04 -14.67
CA TYR A 117 2.99 -5.70 -13.93
C TYR A 117 3.49 -4.79 -12.81
N PHE A 118 3.71 -5.40 -11.65
CA PHE A 118 4.14 -4.74 -10.43
C PHE A 118 5.40 -5.37 -9.89
N VAL A 119 6.31 -4.54 -9.39
CA VAL A 119 7.57 -4.93 -8.75
C VAL A 119 7.62 -4.37 -7.36
N CYS A 120 8.38 -5.02 -6.48
CA CYS A 120 8.77 -4.42 -5.22
C CYS A 120 9.90 -3.38 -5.43
N HIS A 121 10.03 -2.47 -4.47
CA HIS A 121 11.06 -1.42 -4.42
C HIS A 121 11.24 -1.00 -2.95
N GLU A 122 12.40 -0.46 -2.59
CA GLU A 122 12.71 0.02 -1.22
C GLU A 122 11.67 0.99 -0.63
N ARG A 123 10.93 1.70 -1.50
CA ARG A 123 9.88 2.67 -1.13
C ARG A 123 8.46 2.15 -1.33
N GLY A 124 8.26 0.86 -1.55
CA GLY A 124 6.94 0.24 -1.72
C GLY A 124 6.78 -0.54 -3.02
N ILE A 125 5.55 -0.74 -3.49
CA ILE A 125 5.29 -1.50 -4.72
C ILE A 125 5.06 -0.53 -5.88
N GLY A 126 5.71 -0.79 -7.01
CA GLY A 126 5.65 0.04 -8.21
C GLY A 126 5.11 -0.69 -9.43
N ARG A 127 4.45 0.05 -10.33
CA ARG A 127 3.96 -0.50 -11.60
C ARG A 127 4.98 -0.26 -12.71
N VAL A 128 5.42 -1.33 -13.36
CA VAL A 128 6.39 -1.30 -14.47
C VAL A 128 5.76 -1.49 -15.85
N TYR A 129 4.53 -2.01 -15.91
CA TYR A 129 3.79 -2.18 -17.17
C TYR A 129 2.28 -1.89 -17.04
N ASP A 130 1.66 -1.38 -18.10
CA ASP A 130 0.21 -1.19 -18.24
C ASP A 130 -0.23 -1.40 -19.69
N SER A 131 -0.95 -2.50 -19.97
CA SER A 131 -1.34 -2.93 -21.31
C SER A 131 -2.22 -1.92 -22.05
N ARG A 132 -3.04 -1.13 -21.34
CA ARG A 132 -4.03 -0.23 -21.96
C ARG A 132 -3.43 0.84 -22.86
N ARG A 133 -2.14 1.14 -22.70
CA ARG A 133 -1.40 2.09 -23.55
C ARG A 133 0.03 1.59 -23.84
N GLU A 134 0.27 0.29 -23.66
CA GLU A 134 1.60 -0.32 -23.78
C GLU A 134 2.70 0.49 -23.05
N ARG A 135 2.38 0.91 -21.82
CA ARG A 135 3.24 1.83 -21.07
C ARG A 135 4.22 1.07 -20.20
N PHE A 136 5.50 1.24 -20.48
CA PHE A 136 6.62 0.77 -19.67
C PHE A 136 7.11 1.88 -18.73
N ALA A 137 7.42 1.52 -17.49
CA ALA A 137 7.97 2.42 -16.51
C ALA A 137 9.16 1.78 -15.79
N ARG A 138 10.23 2.56 -15.63
CA ARG A 138 11.37 2.15 -14.79
C ARG A 138 10.91 1.94 -13.34
N VAL A 139 11.59 1.03 -12.64
CA VAL A 139 11.47 0.80 -11.20
C VAL A 139 11.61 2.12 -10.40
N GLY A 140 10.96 2.22 -9.25
CA GLY A 140 11.05 3.39 -8.35
C GLY A 140 9.89 4.39 -8.43
N ARG A 141 8.85 4.12 -9.21
CA ARG A 141 7.54 4.78 -9.07
C ARG A 141 6.68 3.95 -8.12
N CYS A 142 6.24 4.52 -7.00
CA CYS A 142 5.40 3.80 -6.06
C CYS A 142 3.92 3.93 -6.44
N LYS A 143 3.15 2.87 -6.18
CA LYS A 143 1.69 2.76 -6.38
C LYS A 143 0.97 2.23 -5.15
N PHE A 144 1.69 1.59 -4.24
CA PHE A 144 1.19 1.10 -2.96
C PHE A 144 2.28 1.22 -1.89
N PRO A 145 1.93 1.63 -0.65
CA PRO A 145 2.90 1.69 0.44
C PRO A 145 3.24 0.27 0.91
N ALA A 146 4.51 -0.12 0.85
CA ALA A 146 4.97 -1.41 1.37
C ALA A 146 6.38 -1.27 1.97
N GLY A 147 6.76 -2.23 2.82
CA GLY A 147 8.04 -2.22 3.52
C GLY A 147 8.05 -1.28 4.73
N HIS A 148 9.26 -0.90 5.17
CA HIS A 148 9.47 -0.16 6.43
C HIS A 148 9.28 1.36 6.31
N GLY A 149 9.12 1.99 7.48
CA GLY A 149 9.30 3.42 7.67
C GLY A 149 8.07 4.29 7.41
N TRP A 150 6.89 3.70 7.18
CA TRP A 150 5.71 4.49 6.83
C TRP A 150 5.12 5.21 8.03
N LYS A 151 4.56 6.40 7.82
CA LYS A 151 3.88 7.18 8.86
C LYS A 151 2.55 7.69 8.36
N VAL A 152 1.56 7.72 9.25
CA VAL A 152 0.23 8.25 8.94
C VAL A 152 0.32 9.77 8.85
N GLY A 153 -0.29 10.34 7.81
CA GLY A 153 -0.29 11.78 7.52
C GLY A 153 1.00 12.31 6.88
N GLU A 154 2.05 11.50 6.74
CA GLU A 154 3.28 11.91 6.06
C GLU A 154 3.27 11.47 4.60
N ARG A 155 3.47 12.44 3.70
CA ARG A 155 3.60 12.20 2.27
C ARG A 155 5.02 11.75 1.94
N ARG A 156 5.15 10.54 1.38
CA ARG A 156 6.42 9.98 0.89
C ARG A 156 6.52 10.12 -0.61
N GLU A 157 7.56 10.82 -1.06
CA GLU A 157 7.88 10.99 -2.47
C GLU A 157 8.65 9.76 -3.01
N CYS A 158 8.21 9.32 -4.19
CA CYS A 158 8.93 8.42 -5.08
C CYS A 158 9.22 9.18 -6.38
N ARG A 159 9.78 8.53 -7.42
CA ARG A 159 10.25 9.22 -8.63
C ARG A 159 9.30 10.30 -9.19
N SER A 160 8.15 9.92 -9.71
CA SER A 160 7.18 10.87 -10.30
C SER A 160 5.79 10.74 -9.68
N THR A 161 5.75 10.25 -8.45
CA THR A 161 4.56 9.75 -7.75
C THR A 161 4.78 9.87 -6.25
N ALA A 162 3.72 10.09 -5.49
CA ALA A 162 3.80 10.11 -4.03
C ALA A 162 2.67 9.30 -3.40
N ILE A 163 2.86 8.91 -2.14
CA ILE A 163 1.87 8.21 -1.33
C ILE A 163 1.80 8.86 0.04
N GLU A 164 0.60 9.03 0.58
CA GLU A 164 0.35 9.48 1.95
C GLU A 164 -0.65 8.52 2.59
N ILE A 165 -0.25 7.78 3.62
CA ILE A 165 -1.18 6.96 4.39
C ILE A 165 -2.06 7.91 5.18
N THR A 166 -3.38 7.86 4.96
CA THR A 166 -4.32 8.76 5.61
C THR A 166 -5.02 8.10 6.79
N ARG A 167 -5.10 6.76 6.80
CA ARG A 167 -5.85 6.04 7.82
C ARG A 167 -5.35 4.60 7.97
N ILE A 168 -5.26 4.17 9.22
CA ILE A 168 -5.12 2.77 9.63
C ILE A 168 -6.34 2.46 10.49
N ASP A 169 -7.14 1.50 10.07
CA ASP A 169 -8.25 0.97 10.84
C ASP A 169 -7.78 -0.29 11.56
N LEU A 170 -8.06 -0.34 12.85
CA LEU A 170 -7.85 -1.51 13.70
C LEU A 170 -9.21 -1.98 14.21
N ASP A 171 -9.39 -3.28 14.36
CA ASP A 171 -10.52 -3.80 15.12
C ASP A 171 -10.32 -3.62 16.64
N ASP A 172 -11.28 -4.11 17.43
CA ASP A 172 -11.24 -4.01 18.90
C ASP A 172 -10.03 -4.74 19.49
N GLY A 173 -9.55 -5.79 18.82
CA GLY A 173 -8.37 -6.55 19.18
C GLY A 173 -7.05 -5.91 18.71
N GLY A 174 -7.07 -4.77 18.03
CA GLY A 174 -5.84 -4.14 17.52
C GLY A 174 -5.29 -4.79 16.24
N ILE A 175 -6.07 -5.65 15.59
CA ILE A 175 -5.72 -6.26 14.30
C ILE A 175 -6.02 -5.28 13.18
N LEU A 176 -5.14 -5.21 12.19
CA LEU A 176 -5.34 -4.38 11.00
C LEU A 176 -6.64 -4.77 10.27
N ALA A 177 -7.63 -3.88 10.28
CA ALA A 177 -8.89 -4.02 9.57
C ALA A 177 -8.91 -3.26 8.23
N GLY A 178 -8.00 -2.30 8.04
CA GLY A 178 -7.82 -1.65 6.76
C GLY A 178 -6.76 -0.55 6.74
N LEU A 179 -6.27 -0.26 5.54
CA LEU A 179 -5.33 0.82 5.29
C LEU A 179 -5.85 1.68 4.15
N GLU A 180 -5.92 2.98 4.37
CA GLU A 180 -6.24 3.96 3.33
C GLU A 180 -5.06 4.88 3.04
N PHE A 181 -4.88 5.18 1.76
CA PHE A 181 -3.85 6.11 1.33
C PHE A 181 -4.27 6.91 0.11
N LYS A 182 -3.76 8.13 0.05
CA LYS A 182 -3.79 8.97 -1.15
C LYS A 182 -2.62 8.61 -2.05
N TYR A 183 -2.90 8.48 -3.33
CA TYR A 183 -1.91 8.31 -4.37
C TYR A 183 -1.85 9.56 -5.25
N PHE A 184 -0.65 10.10 -5.41
CA PHE A 184 -0.39 11.28 -6.22
C PHE A 184 0.39 10.92 -7.48
N SER A 185 0.00 11.51 -8.60
CA SER A 185 0.73 11.42 -9.87
C SER A 185 1.03 12.82 -10.39
N ARG A 186 2.32 13.09 -10.68
CA ARG A 186 2.75 14.42 -11.17
C ARG A 186 2.28 15.56 -10.24
N GLY A 187 2.40 15.35 -8.94
CA GLY A 187 2.03 16.32 -7.90
C GLY A 187 0.53 16.45 -7.61
N ARG A 188 -0.35 15.83 -8.42
CA ARG A 188 -1.80 15.89 -8.24
C ARG A 188 -2.33 14.63 -7.59
N LEU A 189 -3.33 14.78 -6.72
CA LEU A 189 -4.09 13.64 -6.20
C LEU A 189 -4.76 12.93 -7.39
N ASP A 190 -4.54 11.63 -7.50
CA ASP A 190 -5.07 10.81 -8.60
C ASP A 190 -6.15 9.85 -8.08
N HIS A 191 -5.87 9.15 -6.98
CA HIS A 191 -6.83 8.24 -6.34
C HIS A 191 -6.64 8.20 -4.83
N VAL A 192 -7.69 7.78 -4.12
CA VAL A 192 -7.62 7.24 -2.76
C VAL A 192 -7.92 5.75 -2.83
N TYR A 193 -7.12 4.94 -2.15
CA TYR A 193 -7.27 3.49 -2.14
C TYR A 193 -7.52 2.99 -0.73
N ARG A 194 -8.28 1.89 -0.62
CA ARG A 194 -8.42 1.09 0.60
C ARG A 194 -7.98 -0.34 0.33
N TYR A 195 -7.20 -0.87 1.27
CA TYR A 195 -6.76 -2.26 1.28
C TYR A 195 -7.11 -2.92 2.61
N VAL A 196 -7.45 -4.21 2.57
CA VAL A 196 -7.83 -5.01 3.74
C VAL A 196 -7.01 -6.30 3.75
N PRO A 197 -6.45 -6.73 4.91
CA PRO A 197 -5.73 -7.99 5.01
C PRO A 197 -6.54 -9.17 4.48
N GLN A 198 -5.85 -10.11 3.83
CA GLN A 198 -6.44 -11.32 3.24
C GLN A 198 -7.53 -11.07 2.17
N GLN A 199 -7.69 -9.82 1.71
CA GLN A 199 -8.61 -9.47 0.62
C GLN A 199 -7.89 -8.73 -0.51
N GLY A 200 -6.98 -7.81 -0.17
CA GLY A 200 -6.32 -6.95 -1.15
C GLY A 200 -7.04 -5.61 -1.28
N MET A 201 -7.13 -5.08 -2.50
CA MET A 201 -7.72 -3.77 -2.75
C MET A 201 -9.25 -3.82 -2.75
N THR A 202 -9.88 -3.27 -1.73
CA THR A 202 -11.35 -3.22 -1.61
C THR A 202 -11.93 -1.97 -2.26
N ASN A 203 -11.22 -0.83 -2.21
CA ASN A 203 -11.70 0.40 -2.82
C ASN A 203 -10.64 1.17 -3.62
N ALA A 204 -11.14 1.87 -4.63
CA ALA A 204 -10.38 2.81 -5.44
C ALA A 204 -11.29 3.95 -5.86
N TRP A 205 -11.15 5.11 -5.22
CA TRP A 205 -11.94 6.30 -5.48
C TRP A 205 -11.11 7.32 -6.25
N LYS A 206 -11.69 7.90 -7.30
CA LYS A 206 -11.13 9.10 -7.93
C LYS A 206 -11.59 10.31 -7.15
N GLN A 207 -10.68 11.27 -6.99
CA GLN A 207 -10.97 12.61 -6.47
C GLN A 207 -10.85 13.60 -7.62
#